data_AF-A0A0M8KA66-F1
#
_entry.id   AF-A0A0M8KA66-F1
#
_cell.length_a   1.000
_cell.length_b   1.000
_cell.length_c   1.000
_cell.angle_alpha   90.00
_cell.angle_beta   90.00
_cell.angle_gamma   90.00
#
_symmetry.space_group_name_H-M   'P 1'
#
loop_
_entity.id
_entity.type
_entity.pdbx_description
1 polymer ?
#
loop_
_entity_poly.entity_id
_entity_poly.type
_entity_poly.pdbx_seq_one_letter_code
_entity_poly.pdbx_strand_id
1 'polypeptide(L)'
;MKRRDDGNFYFIETAARVGGAHIVELLEAATNFNPWREWARLEVALARGEPYTLPALRNDHAALVICLARQQHPDLSAYNAPEVVWRAKEEYHAGVILASSDYERICRLRDEYADGFARDFLAVAPPPEKPTA
;
A
#
# COMPACT_ATOMS: atom_id res chain seq x y z
N MET A 1 -10.93 -0.77 -13.34
CA MET A 1 -10.21 -2.05 -13.54
C MET A 1 -10.21 -2.40 -15.03
N LYS A 2 -9.06 -2.79 -15.60
CA LYS A 2 -9.00 -3.25 -17.00
C LYS A 2 -9.43 -4.71 -17.09
N ARG A 3 -10.49 -5.01 -17.83
CA ARG A 3 -10.93 -6.39 -18.09
C ARG A 3 -9.93 -7.06 -19.05
N ARG A 4 -9.61 -8.33 -18.78
CA ARG A 4 -8.70 -9.13 -19.64
C ARG A 4 -9.36 -9.50 -20.96
N ASP A 5 -10.68 -9.66 -20.97
CA ASP A 5 -11.43 -10.26 -22.07
C ASP A 5 -11.64 -9.29 -23.25
N ASP A 6 -11.81 -8.00 -22.96
CA ASP A 6 -12.09 -6.96 -23.97
C ASP A 6 -11.12 -5.76 -23.90
N GLY A 7 -10.23 -5.73 -22.91
CA GLY A 7 -9.28 -4.64 -22.71
C GLY A 7 -9.91 -3.33 -22.21
N ASN A 8 -11.21 -3.31 -21.91
CA ASN A 8 -11.91 -2.10 -21.50
C ASN A 8 -11.70 -1.78 -20.02
N PHE A 9 -11.74 -0.49 -19.70
CA PHE A 9 -11.71 0.00 -18.33
C PHE A 9 -13.13 0.14 -17.78
N TYR A 10 -13.40 -0.56 -16.69
CA TYR A 10 -14.66 -0.46 -15.95
C TYR A 10 -14.45 0.26 -14.63
N PHE A 11 -15.28 1.28 -14.38
CA PHE A 11 -15.43 1.89 -13.07
C PHE A 11 -16.21 0.93 -12.17
N ILE A 12 -15.70 0.65 -10.97
CA ILE A 12 -16.33 -0.28 -10.03
C ILE A 12 -16.96 0.50 -8.88
N GLU A 13 -16.18 1.40 -8.27
CA GLU A 13 -16.62 2.20 -7.13
C GLU A 13 -15.81 3.50 -7.01
N THR A 14 -16.34 4.44 -6.22
CA THR A 14 -15.64 5.65 -5.77
C THR A 14 -15.89 5.86 -4.27
N ALA A 15 -14.95 6.53 -3.61
CA ALA A 15 -15.08 6.94 -2.23
C ALA A 15 -14.78 8.42 -2.11
N ALA A 16 -15.66 9.17 -1.45
CA ALA A 16 -15.46 10.59 -1.12
C ALA A 16 -14.59 10.75 0.14
N ARG A 17 -13.46 10.04 0.20
CA ARG A 17 -12.49 10.08 1.31
C ARG A 17 -11.13 9.54 0.86
N VAL A 18 -10.11 9.75 1.68
CA VAL A 18 -8.80 9.11 1.48
C VAL A 18 -8.94 7.58 1.60
N GLY A 19 -8.25 6.86 0.71
CA GLY A 19 -8.19 5.40 0.70
C GLY A 19 -7.47 4.84 1.93
N GLY A 20 -7.96 3.72 2.46
CA GLY A 20 -7.32 2.99 3.56
C GLY A 20 -6.25 2.00 3.07
N ALA A 21 -5.99 0.95 3.86
CA ALA A 21 -5.10 -0.16 3.50
C ALA A 21 -3.68 0.27 3.06
N HIS A 22 -3.13 1.27 3.75
CA HIS A 22 -1.79 1.83 3.53
C HIS A 22 -1.53 2.39 2.12
N ILE A 23 -2.58 2.75 1.38
CA ILE A 23 -2.47 3.37 0.06
C ILE A 23 -1.81 4.75 0.16
N VAL A 24 -2.02 5.48 1.26
CA VAL A 24 -1.42 6.79 1.51
C VAL A 24 0.10 6.67 1.58
N GLU A 25 0.60 5.75 2.40
CA GLU A 25 2.02 5.51 2.60
C GLU A 25 2.68 4.99 1.32
N LEU A 26 1.98 4.11 0.58
CA LEU A 26 2.46 3.61 -0.72
C LEU A 26 2.60 4.74 -1.74
N LEU A 27 1.59 5.61 -1.82
CA LEU A 27 1.60 6.74 -2.75
C LEU A 27 2.69 7.75 -2.39
N GLU A 28 2.83 8.08 -1.10
CA GLU A 28 3.88 8.99 -0.61
C GLU A 28 5.28 8.43 -0.90
N ALA A 29 5.48 7.12 -0.72
CA ALA A 29 6.73 6.43 -1.05
C ALA A 29 7.06 6.46 -2.55
N ALA A 30 6.08 6.35 -3.44
CA ALA A 30 6.31 6.39 -4.90
C ALA A 30 6.46 7.82 -5.45
N THR A 31 5.70 8.76 -4.90
CA THR A 31 5.44 10.03 -5.60
C THR A 31 5.75 11.28 -4.80
N ASN A 32 6.12 11.17 -3.51
CA ASN A 32 6.22 12.31 -2.60
C ASN A 32 4.88 13.07 -2.44
N PHE A 33 3.75 12.39 -2.65
CA PHE A 33 2.40 12.93 -2.48
C PHE A 33 1.66 12.21 -1.35
N ASN A 34 1.19 12.97 -0.37
CA ASN A 34 0.36 12.45 0.73
C ASN A 34 -1.07 13.03 0.61
N PRO A 35 -2.09 12.23 0.29
CA PRO A 35 -3.47 12.70 0.13
C PRO A 35 -4.05 13.41 1.34
N TRP A 36 -3.74 12.99 2.57
CA TRP A 36 -4.21 13.67 3.78
C TRP A 36 -3.62 15.07 3.90
N ARG A 37 -2.32 15.20 3.65
CA ARG A 37 -1.60 16.48 3.69
C ARG A 37 -2.12 17.42 2.60
N GLU A 38 -2.28 16.90 1.38
CA GLU A 38 -2.71 17.71 0.25
C GLU A 38 -4.18 18.10 0.35
N TRP A 39 -5.05 17.26 0.93
CA TRP A 39 -6.42 17.67 1.22
C TRP A 39 -6.44 18.86 2.20
N ALA A 40 -5.71 18.80 3.31
CA ALA A 40 -5.66 19.92 4.25
C ALA A 40 -5.16 21.22 3.58
N ARG A 41 -4.14 21.13 2.71
CA ARG A 41 -3.63 22.28 1.94
C ARG A 41 -4.67 22.84 0.97
N LEU A 42 -5.41 21.95 0.29
CA LEU A 42 -6.47 22.33 -0.62
C LEU A 42 -7.59 23.08 0.10
N GLU A 43 -8.06 22.60 1.25
CA GLU A 43 -9.10 23.26 2.05
C GLU A 43 -8.64 24.64 2.54
N VAL A 44 -7.39 24.76 2.98
CA VAL A 44 -6.82 26.04 3.42
C VAL A 44 -6.73 27.04 2.25
N ALA A 45 -6.27 26.59 1.08
CA ALA A 45 -6.19 27.44 -0.12
C ALA A 45 -7.59 27.91 -0.53
N LEU A 46 -8.57 27.01 -0.53
CA LEU A 46 -9.98 27.32 -0.80
C LEU A 46 -10.52 28.37 0.18
N ALA A 47 -10.32 28.17 1.49
CA ALA A 47 -10.78 29.11 2.52
C ALA A 47 -10.15 30.50 2.41
N ARG A 48 -8.94 30.60 1.83
CA ARG A 48 -8.22 31.86 1.62
C ARG A 48 -8.47 32.51 0.26
N GLY A 49 -9.15 31.82 -0.66
CA GLY A 49 -9.27 32.25 -2.06
C GLY A 49 -7.93 32.21 -2.81
N GLU A 50 -7.00 31.36 -2.38
CA GLU A 50 -5.68 31.16 -2.99
C GLU A 50 -5.71 29.95 -3.94
N PRO A 51 -4.90 29.95 -5.02
CA PRO A 51 -4.76 28.76 -5.86
C PRO A 51 -4.00 27.65 -5.14
N TYR A 52 -4.48 26.41 -5.23
CA TYR A 52 -3.74 25.24 -4.79
C TYR A 52 -2.59 24.91 -5.77
N THR A 53 -1.40 24.63 -5.22
CA THR A 53 -0.23 24.20 -6.00
C THR A 53 0.18 22.80 -5.58
N LEU A 54 0.27 21.90 -6.55
CA LEU A 54 0.72 20.52 -6.35
C LEU A 54 2.20 20.49 -5.90
N PRO A 55 2.59 19.63 -4.93
CA PRO A 55 3.98 19.44 -4.61
C PRO A 55 4.76 18.84 -5.80
N ALA A 56 6.08 19.01 -5.79
CA ALA A 56 6.95 18.32 -6.74
C ALA A 56 6.82 16.81 -6.56
N LEU A 57 6.35 16.14 -7.63
CA LEU A 57 6.17 14.70 -7.64
C LEU A 57 7.47 13.98 -8.01
N ARG A 58 7.65 12.80 -7.42
CA ARG A 58 8.60 11.79 -7.90
C ARG A 58 7.89 10.79 -8.83
N ASN A 59 8.67 10.10 -9.63
CA ASN A 59 8.20 9.02 -10.50
C ASN A 59 8.91 7.71 -10.17
N ASP A 60 8.98 7.38 -8.88
CA ASP A 60 9.55 6.13 -8.42
C ASP A 60 8.50 5.01 -8.48
N HIS A 61 8.97 3.79 -8.33
CA HIS A 61 8.15 2.61 -8.22
C HIS A 61 8.06 2.19 -6.75
N ALA A 62 6.87 1.80 -6.30
CA ALA A 62 6.69 1.26 -4.96
C ALA A 62 5.77 0.04 -4.96
N ALA A 63 5.95 -0.82 -3.97
CA ALA A 63 5.11 -1.99 -3.73
C ALA A 63 4.78 -2.13 -2.24
N LEU A 64 3.52 -2.43 -1.95
CA LEU A 64 3.06 -2.82 -0.62
C LEU A 64 2.93 -4.34 -0.58
N VAL A 65 3.64 -4.98 0.36
CA VAL A 65 3.47 -6.40 0.68
C VAL A 65 2.95 -6.47 2.10
N ILE A 66 1.73 -6.98 2.28
CA ILE A 66 1.07 -7.03 3.58
C ILE A 66 0.17 -8.27 3.71
N CYS A 67 0.13 -8.86 4.91
CA CYS A 67 -0.83 -9.87 5.27
C CYS A 67 -1.19 -9.80 6.76
N LEU A 68 -2.33 -10.42 7.11
CA LEU A 68 -2.59 -10.77 8.50
C LEU A 68 -1.55 -11.81 8.95
N ALA A 69 -0.95 -11.57 10.11
CA ALA A 69 0.09 -12.40 10.69
C ALA A 69 -0.48 -13.30 11.80
N ARG A 70 0.05 -14.52 11.92
CA ARG A 70 -0.25 -15.43 13.03
C ARG A 70 0.41 -15.00 14.35
N GLN A 71 1.45 -14.18 14.27
CA GLN A 71 2.13 -13.58 15.41
C GLN A 71 1.51 -12.22 15.75
N GLN A 72 1.37 -11.90 17.04
CA GLN A 72 0.90 -10.58 17.49
C GLN A 72 1.84 -9.45 17.04
N HIS A 73 3.15 -9.67 17.11
CA HIS A 73 4.17 -8.76 16.60
C HIS A 73 5.15 -9.55 15.71
N PRO A 74 4.89 -9.66 14.39
CA PRO A 74 5.76 -10.41 13.50
C PRO A 74 7.15 -9.76 13.39
N ASP A 75 8.21 -10.57 13.45
CA ASP A 75 9.58 -10.09 13.24
C ASP A 75 9.88 -9.99 11.74
N LEU A 76 10.07 -8.75 11.27
CA LEU A 76 10.39 -8.45 9.87
C LEU A 76 11.89 -8.24 9.62
N SER A 77 12.77 -8.61 10.56
CA SER A 77 14.23 -8.37 10.49
C SER A 77 14.89 -8.99 9.26
N ALA A 78 14.38 -10.13 8.77
CA ALA A 78 14.83 -10.78 7.53
C ALA A 78 14.47 -10.01 6.25
N TYR A 79 13.50 -9.10 6.32
CA TYR A 79 12.98 -8.32 5.18
C TYR A 79 13.56 -6.91 5.22
N ASN A 80 14.88 -6.80 5.03
CA ASN A 80 15.68 -5.61 5.32
C ASN A 80 16.40 -5.02 4.10
N ALA A 81 15.89 -5.28 2.89
CA ALA A 81 16.42 -4.66 1.68
C ALA A 81 16.45 -3.12 1.83
N PRO A 82 17.45 -2.42 1.27
CA PRO A 82 17.56 -0.97 1.39
C PRO A 82 16.35 -0.22 0.81
N GLU A 83 15.59 -0.86 -0.08
CA GLU A 83 14.35 -0.34 -0.63
C GLU A 83 13.18 -0.32 0.36
N VAL A 84 13.29 -0.96 1.54
CA VAL A 84 12.23 -0.95 2.56
C VAL A 84 12.19 0.42 3.24
N VAL A 85 11.17 1.21 2.92
CA VAL A 85 10.99 2.59 3.42
C VAL A 85 9.93 2.74 4.50
N TRP A 86 9.11 1.70 4.72
CA TRP A 86 8.08 1.70 5.75
C TRP A 86 7.78 0.27 6.23
N ARG A 87 7.34 0.15 7.48
CA ARG A 87 6.92 -1.11 8.12
C ARG A 87 5.62 -0.89 8.88
N ALA A 88 4.73 -1.88 8.81
CA ALA A 88 3.53 -1.93 9.62
C ALA A 88 3.88 -1.96 11.12
N LYS A 89 3.01 -1.35 11.94
CA LYS A 89 3.15 -1.30 13.40
C LYS A 89 1.97 -1.94 14.12
N GLU A 90 0.90 -2.21 13.37
CA GLU A 90 -0.33 -2.80 13.83
C GLU A 90 -0.08 -4.24 14.29
N GLU A 91 -0.75 -4.63 15.38
CA GLU A 91 -0.71 -6.02 15.83
C GLU A 91 -1.28 -6.95 14.76
N TYR A 92 -0.73 -8.15 14.66
CA TYR A 92 -1.14 -9.17 13.69
C TYR A 92 -1.05 -8.70 12.23
N HIS A 93 -0.20 -7.72 11.92
CA HIS A 93 0.09 -7.29 10.55
C HIS A 93 1.57 -7.43 10.25
N ALA A 94 1.90 -8.27 9.27
CA ALA A 94 3.21 -8.26 8.64
C ALA A 94 3.09 -7.40 7.39
N GLY A 95 3.80 -6.27 7.33
CA GLY A 95 3.67 -5.30 6.25
C GLY A 95 4.95 -4.50 6.00
N VAL A 96 5.33 -4.36 4.73
CA VAL A 96 6.39 -3.45 4.29
C VAL A 96 6.00 -2.70 3.02
N ILE A 97 6.56 -1.50 2.85
CA ILE A 97 6.57 -0.80 1.57
C ILE A 97 8.00 -0.72 1.06
N LEU A 98 8.16 -1.12 -0.20
CA LEU A 98 9.39 -1.04 -0.97
C LEU A 98 9.31 0.16 -1.92
N ALA A 99 10.37 0.94 -2.09
CA ALA A 99 10.43 2.02 -3.06
C ALA A 99 11.81 2.18 -3.73
N SER A 100 11.83 2.40 -5.04
CA SER A 100 13.04 2.61 -5.85
C SER A 100 12.68 3.19 -7.22
N SER A 101 13.63 3.89 -7.86
CA SER A 101 13.51 4.30 -9.26
C SER A 101 13.62 3.12 -10.25
N ASP A 102 14.05 1.94 -9.80
CA ASP A 102 14.16 0.73 -10.62
C ASP A 102 12.90 -0.15 -10.46
N TYR A 103 12.08 -0.18 -11.52
CA TYR A 103 10.86 -0.99 -11.59
C TYR A 103 11.10 -2.49 -11.45
N GLU A 104 12.12 -3.01 -12.13
CA GLU A 104 12.43 -4.45 -12.15
C GLU A 104 12.90 -4.91 -10.77
N ARG A 105 13.68 -4.06 -10.09
CA ARG A 105 14.07 -4.30 -8.69
C ARG A 105 12.86 -4.39 -7.77
N ILE A 106 11.90 -3.47 -7.88
CA ILE A 106 10.69 -3.47 -7.05
C ILE A 106 9.82 -4.69 -7.33
N CYS A 107 9.66 -5.08 -8.60
CA CYS A 107 8.92 -6.30 -8.95
C CYS A 107 9.55 -7.55 -8.33
N ARG A 108 10.87 -7.72 -8.45
CA ARG A 108 11.58 -8.87 -7.88
C ARG A 108 11.43 -8.94 -6.36
N LEU A 109 11.68 -7.83 -5.65
CA LEU A 109 11.57 -7.78 -4.20
C LEU A 109 10.13 -8.01 -3.72
N ARG A 110 9.13 -7.44 -4.42
CA ARG A 110 7.72 -7.67 -4.12
C ARG A 110 7.40 -9.16 -4.15
N ASP A 111 7.80 -9.86 -5.21
CA ASP A 111 7.47 -11.27 -5.39
C ASP A 111 8.21 -12.14 -4.36
N GLU A 112 9.51 -11.89 -4.13
CA GLU A 112 10.30 -12.55 -3.10
C GLU A 112 9.68 -12.37 -1.70
N TYR A 113 9.26 -11.15 -1.37
CA TYR A 113 8.71 -10.83 -0.06
C TYR A 113 7.30 -11.36 0.10
N ALA A 114 6.48 -11.38 -0.96
CA ALA A 114 5.16 -11.99 -0.93
C ALA A 114 5.26 -13.49 -0.63
N ASP A 115 6.17 -14.20 -1.29
CA ASP A 115 6.43 -15.61 -1.06
C ASP A 115 6.96 -15.87 0.37
N GLY A 116 7.86 -15.00 0.85
CA GLY A 116 8.34 -15.04 2.23
C GLY A 116 7.22 -14.84 3.24
N PHE A 117 6.40 -13.81 3.08
CA PHE A 117 5.30 -13.48 4.00
C PHE A 117 4.27 -14.60 4.07
N ALA A 118 3.96 -15.21 2.93
CA ALA A 118 3.07 -16.36 2.86
C ALA A 118 3.58 -17.54 3.70
N ARG A 119 4.90 -17.77 3.72
CA ARG A 119 5.51 -18.84 4.53
C ARG A 119 5.64 -18.46 6.00
N ASP A 120 6.07 -17.24 6.29
CA ASP A 120 6.60 -16.85 7.62
C ASP A 120 5.53 -16.26 8.54
N PHE A 121 4.52 -15.57 7.98
CA PHE A 121 3.57 -14.78 8.76
C PHE A 121 2.11 -15.13 8.51
N LEU A 122 1.73 -15.39 7.25
CA LEU A 122 0.33 -15.45 6.84
C LEU A 122 -0.53 -16.30 7.78
N ALA A 123 -1.53 -15.65 8.38
CA ALA A 123 -2.58 -16.31 9.12
C ALA A 123 -3.61 -16.88 8.14
N VAL A 124 -3.88 -18.18 8.25
CA VAL A 124 -4.90 -18.88 7.46
C VAL A 124 -5.89 -19.51 8.42
N ALA A 125 -7.15 -19.10 8.34
CA ALA A 125 -8.24 -19.77 9.03
C ALA A 125 -8.85 -20.83 8.09
N PRO A 126 -9.02 -22.09 8.54
CA PRO A 126 -9.74 -23.07 7.76
C PRO A 126 -11.20 -22.62 7.59
N PRO A 127 -11.85 -22.98 6.47
CA PRO A 127 -13.28 -22.75 6.33
C PRO A 127 -14.03 -23.43 7.49
N PRO A 128 -15.08 -22.80 8.04
CA PRO A 128 -15.86 -23.41 9.12
C PRO A 128 -16.48 -24.73 8.65
N GLU A 129 -16.55 -25.72 9.53
CA GLU A 129 -17.07 -27.07 9.20
C GLU A 129 -18.53 -27.06 8.74
N LYS A 130 -19.30 -26.03 9.12
CA LYS A 130 -20.69 -25.83 8.70
C LYS A 130 -20.95 -24.35 8.45
N PRO A 131 -21.82 -24.00 7.50
CA PRO A 131 -22.31 -22.63 7.35
C PRO A 131 -23.00 -22.17 8.64
N THR A 132 -22.64 -21.01 9.16
CA THR A 132 -23.46 -20.30 10.15
C THR A 132 -24.70 -19.77 9.44
N ALA A 133 -25.86 -20.28 9.84
CA ALA A 133 -27.18 -19.78 9.45
C ALA A 133 -27.50 -18.45 10.18
#